data_AF-A0A1G2FQL7-F1
#
_entry.id   AF-A0A1G2FQL7-F1
#
_cell.length_a   1.000
_cell.length_b   1.000
_cell.length_c   1.000
_cell.angle_alpha   90.00
_cell.angle_beta   90.00
_cell.angle_gamma   90.00
#
_symmetry.space_group_name_H-M   'P 1'
#
loop_
_entity.id
_entity.type
_entity.pdbx_description
1 polymer ?
#
loop_
_entity_poly.entity_id
_entity_poly.type
_entity_poly.pdbx_seq_one_letter_code
_entity_poly.pdbx_strand_id
1 'polypeptide(L)'
;MTIHKRARLTPVQRQEIFSKYYQQNIRICDLCRQYSVSRPTIYRALERGRNKDFSIHKSENKRFRCLEYGLKRLSRVEAALEKKLKAQAKRYNKNYPGEMMHADTVKLPLLKGESLFEKPERLYVAIDDFSRELYAAILSDKTQYSAAKFLERVVNECPYTIEVWYTDNGREFQGNPETHAFMKLCSENKIEQKFTRVKTPRTNGKAERVIRTIMQMWHRKTIFKSRVHRKQELIRFVNYYNTVKPHKGINNLTPIEKLISYFYPLEL
;
A
#
# COMPACT_ATOMS: atom_id res chain seq x y z
N MET A 1 -27.55 10.26 -5.40
CA MET A 1 -26.82 10.30 -6.68
C MET A 1 -25.74 11.37 -6.60
N THR A 2 -24.48 10.99 -6.77
CA THR A 2 -23.33 11.90 -6.68
C THR A 2 -23.23 12.70 -7.99
N ILE A 3 -23.86 13.88 -8.03
CA ILE A 3 -23.84 14.76 -9.21
C ILE A 3 -22.42 15.26 -9.44
N HIS A 4 -21.83 14.90 -10.58
CA HIS A 4 -20.49 15.36 -10.92
C HIS A 4 -20.52 16.88 -11.16
N LYS A 5 -19.84 17.65 -10.29
CA LYS A 5 -19.83 19.13 -10.29
C LYS A 5 -19.35 19.78 -11.60
N ARG A 6 -18.88 19.00 -12.58
CA ARG A 6 -18.32 19.45 -13.87
C ARG A 6 -19.01 18.86 -15.10
N ALA A 7 -20.15 18.18 -14.96
CA ALA A 7 -20.90 17.70 -16.12
C ALA A 7 -21.33 18.91 -16.99
N ARG A 8 -20.89 18.93 -18.26
CA ARG A 8 -21.24 19.97 -19.23
C ARG A 8 -22.38 19.46 -20.12
N LEU A 9 -23.47 20.21 -20.16
CA LEU A 9 -24.56 19.96 -21.12
C LEU A 9 -24.08 20.28 -22.53
N THR A 10 -24.28 19.34 -23.45
CA THR A 10 -24.06 19.54 -24.89
C THR A 10 -25.11 20.52 -25.45
N PRO A 11 -24.86 21.14 -26.62
CA PRO A 11 -25.85 22.03 -27.25
C PRO A 11 -27.21 21.37 -27.47
N VAL A 12 -27.20 20.12 -27.93
CA VAL A 12 -28.41 19.31 -28.13
C VAL A 12 -29.16 19.14 -26.81
N GLN A 13 -28.47 18.76 -25.73
CA GLN A 13 -29.09 18.61 -24.42
C GLN A 13 -29.70 19.91 -23.89
N ARG A 14 -29.07 21.07 -24.17
CA ARG A 14 -29.62 22.37 -23.76
C ARG A 14 -30.90 22.70 -24.53
N GLN A 15 -30.94 22.39 -25.81
CA GLN A 15 -32.14 22.57 -26.64
C GLN A 15 -33.27 21.66 -26.19
N GLU A 16 -32.97 20.40 -25.88
CA GLU A 16 -33.94 19.46 -25.30
C GLU A 16 -34.46 19.92 -23.94
N ILE A 17 -33.57 20.39 -23.05
CA ILE A 17 -33.97 20.93 -21.74
C ILE A 17 -34.93 22.11 -21.91
N PHE A 18 -34.65 22.99 -22.87
CA PHE A 18 -35.50 24.15 -23.17
C PHE A 18 -36.87 23.74 -23.71
N SER A 19 -36.92 22.84 -24.69
CA SER A 19 -38.16 22.28 -25.23
C SER A 19 -38.97 21.55 -24.15
N LYS A 20 -38.34 20.67 -23.37
CA LYS A 20 -38.99 19.94 -22.28
C LYS A 20 -39.59 20.86 -21.22
N TYR A 21 -38.91 21.94 -20.88
CA TYR A 21 -39.40 22.89 -19.89
C TYR A 21 -40.56 23.73 -20.42
N TYR A 22 -40.44 24.30 -21.63
CA TYR A 22 -41.41 25.26 -22.15
C TYR A 22 -42.55 24.64 -22.96
N GLN A 23 -42.35 23.49 -23.60
CA GLN A 23 -43.35 22.82 -24.45
C GLN A 23 -44.00 21.63 -23.75
N GLN A 24 -43.26 20.94 -22.88
CA GLN A 24 -43.74 19.72 -22.20
C GLN A 24 -43.99 19.94 -20.69
N ASN A 25 -43.81 21.17 -20.18
CA ASN A 25 -44.03 21.54 -18.77
C ASN A 25 -43.31 20.64 -17.75
N ILE A 26 -42.15 20.09 -18.10
CA ILE A 26 -41.36 19.24 -17.19
C ILE A 26 -40.75 20.10 -16.08
N ARG A 27 -40.86 19.64 -14.82
CA ARG A 27 -40.33 20.36 -13.65
C ARG A 27 -38.79 20.36 -13.64
N ILE A 28 -38.20 21.43 -13.09
CA ILE A 28 -36.74 21.59 -12.94
C ILE A 28 -36.10 20.42 -12.17
N CYS A 29 -36.78 19.88 -11.16
CA CYS A 29 -36.26 18.75 -10.37
C CYS A 29 -36.08 17.49 -11.23
N ASP A 30 -36.99 17.24 -12.15
CA ASP A 30 -36.96 16.08 -13.03
C ASP A 30 -35.89 16.24 -14.11
N LEU A 31 -35.73 17.46 -14.64
CA LEU A 31 -34.63 17.79 -15.56
C LEU A 31 -33.25 17.62 -14.88
N CYS A 32 -33.10 18.04 -13.61
CA CYS A 32 -31.85 17.84 -12.87
C CYS A 32 -31.51 16.35 -12.71
N ARG A 33 -32.52 15.52 -12.45
CA ARG A 33 -32.36 14.07 -12.29
C ARG A 33 -32.04 13.40 -13.62
N GLN A 34 -32.77 13.75 -14.68
CA GLN A 34 -32.60 13.20 -16.03
C GLN A 34 -31.21 13.48 -16.60
N TYR A 35 -30.76 14.73 -16.52
CA TYR A 35 -29.47 15.14 -17.11
C TYR A 35 -28.31 15.06 -16.12
N SER A 36 -28.54 14.61 -14.88
CA SER A 36 -27.52 14.49 -13.83
C SER A 36 -26.70 15.77 -13.63
N VAL A 37 -27.37 16.92 -13.62
CA VAL A 37 -26.76 18.25 -13.46
C VAL A 37 -27.41 19.04 -12.33
N SER A 38 -26.69 20.04 -11.84
CA SER A 38 -27.19 20.92 -10.78
C SER A 38 -28.29 21.87 -11.27
N ARG A 39 -29.21 22.30 -10.38
CA ARG A 39 -30.23 23.31 -10.68
C ARG A 39 -29.67 24.58 -11.33
N PRO A 40 -28.56 25.17 -10.85
CA PRO A 40 -27.95 26.34 -11.51
C PRO A 40 -27.48 26.09 -12.96
N THR A 41 -27.19 24.83 -13.32
CA THR A 41 -26.85 24.47 -14.70
C THR A 41 -28.09 24.47 -15.59
N ILE A 42 -29.22 23.92 -15.09
CA ILE A 42 -30.51 23.95 -15.79
C ILE A 42 -30.99 25.39 -15.96
N TYR A 43 -30.99 26.20 -14.89
CA TYR A 43 -31.42 27.60 -14.98
C TYR A 43 -30.62 28.40 -16.01
N ARG A 44 -29.29 28.26 -16.03
CA ARG A 44 -28.45 28.92 -17.05
C ARG A 44 -28.74 28.44 -18.47
N ALA A 45 -29.08 27.17 -18.66
CA ALA A 45 -29.46 26.66 -19.97
C ALA A 45 -30.81 27.24 -20.44
N LEU A 46 -31.79 27.35 -19.53
CA LEU A 46 -33.10 27.94 -19.83
C LEU A 46 -33.01 29.44 -20.10
N GLU A 47 -32.28 30.18 -19.27
CA GLU A 47 -32.05 31.62 -19.41
C GLU A 47 -31.47 31.96 -20.79
N ARG A 48 -30.43 31.24 -21.23
CA ARG A 48 -29.79 31.46 -22.53
C ARG A 48 -30.64 30.95 -23.70
N GLY A 49 -31.37 29.86 -23.49
CA GLY A 49 -32.31 29.35 -24.49
C GLY A 49 -33.41 30.35 -24.88
N ARG A 50 -33.77 31.29 -23.99
CA ARG A 50 -34.70 32.39 -24.33
C ARG A 50 -34.18 33.25 -25.47
N ASN A 51 -32.86 33.42 -25.56
CA ASN A 51 -32.17 34.14 -26.63
C ASN A 51 -31.75 33.21 -27.78
N LYS A 52 -32.31 31.98 -27.84
CA LYS A 52 -31.95 30.93 -28.80
C LYS A 52 -30.46 30.53 -28.76
N ASP A 53 -29.78 30.76 -27.64
CA ASP A 53 -28.37 30.42 -27.47
C ASP A 53 -28.20 29.08 -26.72
N PHE A 54 -27.84 28.06 -27.48
CA PHE A 54 -27.55 26.71 -26.98
C PHE A 54 -26.06 26.36 -27.10
N SER A 55 -25.20 27.31 -27.46
CA SER A 55 -23.79 27.07 -27.74
C SER A 55 -22.96 26.73 -26.49
N ILE A 56 -21.81 26.07 -26.64
CA ILE A 56 -20.89 25.86 -25.51
C ILE A 56 -20.03 27.10 -25.31
N HIS A 57 -20.23 27.79 -24.18
CA HIS A 57 -19.42 28.94 -23.83
C HIS A 57 -18.15 28.50 -23.12
N LYS A 58 -17.03 29.03 -23.59
CA LYS A 58 -15.74 28.95 -22.88
C LYS A 58 -15.79 29.92 -21.69
N SER A 59 -14.98 29.66 -20.68
CA SER A 59 -14.85 30.55 -19.52
C SER A 59 -14.40 31.95 -19.98
N GLU A 60 -15.18 32.98 -19.65
CA GLU A 60 -14.84 34.40 -19.93
C GLU A 60 -13.75 34.92 -19.00
N ASN A 61 -13.50 34.24 -17.89
CA ASN A 61 -12.45 34.60 -16.96
C ASN A 61 -11.08 34.52 -17.65
N LYS A 62 -10.45 35.69 -17.86
CA LYS A 62 -9.15 35.88 -18.54
C LYS A 62 -8.08 34.90 -18.01
N ARG A 63 -8.10 34.60 -16.71
CA ARG A 63 -7.19 33.66 -16.05
C ARG A 63 -7.16 32.26 -16.70
N PHE A 64 -8.28 31.81 -17.26
CA PHE A 64 -8.38 30.49 -17.90
C PHE A 64 -8.26 30.55 -19.43
N ARG A 65 -8.07 31.74 -20.01
CA ARG A 65 -7.88 31.96 -21.46
C ARG A 65 -6.46 32.34 -21.85
N CYS A 66 -5.63 32.81 -20.93
CA CYS A 66 -4.24 33.17 -21.24
C CYS A 66 -3.33 31.92 -21.30
N LEU A 67 -2.54 31.82 -22.37
CA LEU A 67 -1.48 30.81 -22.55
C LEU A 67 -0.54 30.76 -21.34
N GLU A 68 -0.22 31.91 -20.77
CA GLU A 68 0.62 32.03 -19.56
C GLU A 68 0.11 31.17 -18.39
N TYR A 69 -1.20 31.14 -18.15
CA TYR A 69 -1.78 30.32 -17.09
C TYR A 69 -1.84 28.83 -17.46
N GLY A 70 -2.01 28.52 -18.75
CA GLY A 70 -1.86 27.16 -19.27
C GLY A 70 -0.45 26.62 -19.03
N LEU A 71 0.57 27.40 -19.36
CA LEU A 71 1.99 27.09 -19.15
C LEU A 71 2.34 26.98 -17.65
N LYS A 72 1.86 27.89 -16.80
CA LYS A 72 2.02 27.79 -15.33
C LYS A 72 1.36 26.54 -14.74
N ARG A 73 0.29 26.03 -15.36
CA ARG A 73 -0.35 24.78 -14.95
C ARG A 73 0.46 23.57 -15.44
N LEU A 74 0.98 23.62 -16.67
CA LEU A 74 1.86 22.58 -17.21
C LEU A 74 3.12 22.42 -16.35
N SER A 75 3.82 23.52 -16.07
CA SER A 75 5.04 23.49 -15.24
C SER A 75 4.81 22.94 -13.84
N ARG A 76 3.66 23.23 -13.23
CA ARG A 76 3.26 22.62 -11.94
C ARG A 76 3.01 21.13 -12.05
N VAL A 77 2.42 20.67 -13.16
CA VAL A 77 2.18 19.24 -13.40
C VAL A 77 3.50 18.53 -13.65
N GLU A 78 4.38 19.09 -14.47
CA GLU A 78 5.73 18.58 -14.72
C GLU A 78 6.54 18.50 -13.42
N ALA A 79 6.58 19.57 -12.62
CA ALA A 79 7.26 19.55 -11.32
C ALA A 79 6.66 18.50 -10.35
N ALA A 80 5.34 18.30 -10.37
CA ALA A 80 4.69 17.26 -9.58
C ALA A 80 5.05 15.85 -10.07
N LEU A 81 5.12 15.64 -11.38
CA LEU A 81 5.55 14.39 -12.01
C LEU A 81 7.02 14.11 -11.73
N GLU A 82 7.89 15.10 -11.89
CA GLU A 82 9.32 15.00 -11.61
C GLU A 82 9.57 14.70 -10.13
N LYS A 83 8.84 15.37 -9.20
CA LYS A 83 8.90 15.06 -7.77
C LYS A 83 8.44 13.64 -7.48
N LYS A 84 7.41 13.14 -8.18
CA LYS A 84 6.92 11.76 -8.07
C LYS A 84 7.96 10.76 -8.59
N LEU A 85 8.60 11.05 -9.72
CA LEU A 85 9.68 10.24 -10.31
C LEU A 85 10.91 10.21 -9.39
N LYS A 86 11.35 11.36 -8.85
CA LYS A 86 12.43 11.44 -7.85
C LYS A 86 12.09 10.67 -6.57
N ALA A 87 10.84 10.72 -6.11
CA ALA A 87 10.38 9.94 -4.95
C ALA A 87 10.31 8.43 -5.23
N GLN A 88 10.01 8.03 -6.47
CA GLN A 88 10.10 6.63 -6.92
C GLN A 88 11.55 6.18 -7.03
N ALA A 89 12.44 6.98 -7.62
CA ALA A 89 13.87 6.69 -7.72
C ALA A 89 14.54 6.57 -6.33
N LYS A 90 14.01 7.23 -5.30
CA LYS A 90 14.45 7.06 -3.90
C LYS A 90 14.03 5.73 -3.26
N ARG A 91 13.15 4.93 -3.87
CA ARG A 91 12.90 3.57 -3.37
C ARG A 91 14.08 2.70 -3.78
N TYR A 92 15.04 2.57 -2.88
CA TYR A 92 16.11 1.61 -3.07
C TYR A 92 15.53 0.20 -3.06
N ASN A 93 16.04 -0.63 -3.96
CA ASN A 93 15.96 -2.06 -3.87
C ASN A 93 17.39 -2.57 -3.72
N LYS A 94 17.56 -3.61 -2.93
CA LYS A 94 18.80 -4.36 -2.89
C LYS A 94 19.03 -5.08 -4.21
N ASN A 95 20.27 -5.48 -4.47
CA ASN A 95 20.71 -5.99 -5.76
C ASN A 95 20.59 -7.51 -5.87
N TYR A 96 20.64 -8.21 -4.73
CA TYR A 96 20.57 -9.67 -4.67
C TYR A 96 19.84 -10.15 -3.40
N PRO A 97 19.32 -11.40 -3.39
CA PRO A 97 18.66 -11.98 -2.22
C PRO A 97 19.61 -12.02 -1.02
N GLY A 98 19.12 -11.64 0.16
CA GLY A 98 19.89 -11.75 1.40
C GLY A 98 20.80 -10.57 1.72
N GLU A 99 21.01 -9.63 0.78
CA GLU A 99 21.78 -8.40 1.04
C GLU A 99 21.19 -7.60 2.22
N MET A 100 19.86 -7.63 2.41
CA MET A 100 19.20 -7.05 3.58
C MET A 100 17.81 -7.66 3.81
N MET A 101 17.59 -8.13 5.03
CA MET A 101 16.30 -8.60 5.52
C MET A 101 15.67 -7.53 6.43
N HIS A 102 14.49 -7.05 6.06
CA HIS A 102 13.71 -6.14 6.90
C HIS A 102 12.85 -6.93 7.87
N ALA A 103 13.06 -6.78 9.17
CA ALA A 103 12.30 -7.48 10.19
C ALA A 103 11.57 -6.53 11.15
N ASP A 104 10.44 -7.00 11.67
CA ASP A 104 9.60 -6.26 12.61
C ASP A 104 8.70 -7.21 13.40
N THR A 105 8.15 -6.75 14.52
CA THR A 105 7.27 -7.52 15.40
C THR A 105 6.00 -6.74 15.73
N VAL A 106 4.84 -7.35 15.52
CA VAL A 106 3.54 -6.77 15.88
C VAL A 106 2.81 -7.64 16.91
N LYS A 107 2.09 -6.99 17.83
CA LYS A 107 1.19 -7.67 18.76
C LYS A 107 -0.08 -8.10 18.01
N LEU A 108 -0.44 -9.38 18.12
CA LEU A 108 -1.71 -9.87 17.59
C LEU A 108 -2.85 -9.63 18.59
N PRO A 109 -4.06 -9.33 18.11
CA PRO A 109 -5.26 -9.34 18.93
C PRO A 109 -5.49 -10.70 19.61
N LEU A 110 -6.14 -10.67 20.77
CA LEU A 110 -6.66 -11.88 21.43
C LEU A 110 -7.73 -12.53 20.56
N LEU A 111 -7.84 -13.85 20.66
CA LEU A 111 -8.89 -14.58 19.95
C LEU A 111 -10.25 -14.40 20.64
N LYS A 112 -11.33 -14.60 19.88
CA LYS A 112 -12.69 -14.55 20.44
C LYS A 112 -12.82 -15.67 21.47
N GLY A 113 -13.20 -15.31 22.70
CA GLY A 113 -13.33 -16.25 23.83
C GLY A 113 -12.10 -16.34 24.73
N GLU A 114 -10.98 -15.70 24.38
CA GLU A 114 -9.85 -15.55 25.31
C GLU A 114 -10.14 -14.46 26.34
N SER A 115 -9.68 -14.69 27.58
CA SER A 115 -9.76 -13.70 28.65
C SER A 115 -8.90 -12.49 28.35
N LEU A 116 -9.32 -11.29 28.79
CA LEU A 116 -8.53 -10.06 28.65
C LEU A 116 -7.20 -10.11 29.42
N PHE A 117 -7.05 -11.03 30.37
CA PHE A 117 -5.83 -11.25 31.13
C PHE A 117 -4.82 -12.17 30.41
N GLU A 118 -5.23 -12.82 29.32
CA GLU A 118 -4.34 -13.67 28.54
C GLU A 118 -3.23 -12.86 27.86
N LYS A 119 -2.03 -13.43 27.81
CA LYS A 119 -0.91 -12.79 27.12
C LYS A 119 -1.13 -12.86 25.61
N PRO A 120 -1.13 -11.71 24.91
CA PRO A 120 -1.30 -11.68 23.46
C PRO A 120 -0.05 -12.22 22.74
N GLU A 121 -0.27 -13.06 21.73
CA GLU A 121 0.82 -13.56 20.89
C GLU A 121 1.46 -12.45 20.05
N ARG A 122 2.71 -12.66 19.64
CA ARG A 122 3.50 -11.75 18.81
C ARG A 122 3.74 -12.36 17.44
N LEU A 123 3.44 -11.60 16.40
CA LEU A 123 3.78 -11.93 15.02
C LEU A 123 5.14 -11.29 14.70
N TYR A 124 6.12 -12.14 14.47
CA TYR A 124 7.42 -11.76 13.92
C TYR A 124 7.37 -11.90 12.41
N VAL A 125 7.93 -10.93 11.70
CA VAL A 125 8.08 -10.98 10.25
C VAL A 125 9.51 -10.63 9.86
N ALA A 126 10.00 -11.24 8.78
CA ALA A 126 11.19 -10.83 8.06
C ALA A 126 10.86 -10.87 6.57
N ILE A 127 11.24 -9.83 5.84
CA ILE A 127 11.03 -9.74 4.39
C ILE A 127 12.33 -9.38 3.69
N ASP A 128 12.68 -10.16 2.67
CA ASP A 128 13.83 -9.87 1.83
C ASP A 128 13.61 -8.58 1.03
N ASP A 129 14.65 -7.75 1.00
CA ASP A 129 14.58 -6.48 0.32
C ASP A 129 14.52 -6.65 -1.21
N PHE A 130 15.25 -7.63 -1.76
CA PHE A 130 15.34 -7.84 -3.19
C PHE A 130 14.11 -8.58 -3.76
N SER A 131 13.85 -9.79 -3.26
CA SER A 131 12.85 -10.74 -3.75
C SER A 131 11.48 -10.58 -3.14
N ARG A 132 11.35 -9.85 -2.01
CA ARG A 132 10.13 -9.80 -1.19
C ARG A 132 9.73 -11.12 -0.55
N GLU A 133 10.62 -12.11 -0.52
CA GLU A 133 10.34 -13.36 0.19
C GLU A 133 10.02 -13.07 1.66
N LEU A 134 8.90 -13.62 2.12
CA LEU A 134 8.35 -13.38 3.45
C LEU A 134 8.57 -14.60 4.34
N TYR A 135 9.11 -14.35 5.52
CA TYR A 135 9.14 -15.26 6.65
C TYR A 135 8.28 -14.67 7.77
N ALA A 136 7.46 -15.50 8.41
CA ALA A 136 6.64 -15.05 9.52
C ALA A 136 6.38 -16.17 10.53
N ALA A 137 6.42 -15.84 11.81
CA ALA A 137 6.12 -16.78 12.89
C ALA A 137 5.36 -16.11 14.02
N ILE A 138 4.54 -16.89 14.72
CA ILE A 138 3.83 -16.45 15.92
C ILE A 138 4.50 -17.04 17.16
N LEU A 139 4.98 -16.16 18.04
CA LEU A 139 5.64 -16.50 19.30
C LEU A 139 4.86 -15.92 20.49
N SER A 140 5.16 -16.41 21.70
CA SER A 140 4.42 -16.09 22.94
C SER A 140 4.64 -14.67 23.44
N ASP A 141 5.80 -14.08 23.14
CA ASP A 141 6.26 -12.86 23.77
C ASP A 141 7.20 -12.06 22.84
N LYS A 142 7.59 -10.88 23.32
CA LYS A 142 8.48 -9.94 22.64
C LYS A 142 9.81 -9.87 23.40
N THR A 143 10.53 -10.99 23.44
CA THR A 143 11.82 -11.13 24.13
C THR A 143 12.96 -11.38 23.15
N GLN A 144 14.20 -11.14 23.60
CA GLN A 144 15.41 -11.48 22.86
C GLN A 144 15.51 -12.97 22.48
N TYR A 145 15.01 -13.87 23.32
CA TYR A 145 15.01 -15.31 23.05
C TYR A 145 14.00 -15.67 21.96
N SER A 146 12.81 -15.08 22.00
CA SER A 146 11.82 -15.23 20.94
C SER A 146 12.33 -14.65 19.60
N ALA A 147 12.97 -13.48 19.64
CA ALA A 147 13.60 -12.91 18.44
C ALA A 147 14.70 -13.82 17.88
N ALA A 148 15.57 -14.38 18.74
CA ALA A 148 16.63 -15.30 18.33
C ALA A 148 16.04 -16.57 17.71
N LYS A 149 15.03 -17.17 18.35
CA LYS A 149 14.31 -18.34 17.83
C LYS A 149 13.64 -18.08 16.47
N PHE A 150 13.16 -16.85 16.25
CA PHE A 150 12.64 -16.46 14.95
C PHE A 150 13.77 -16.37 13.91
N LEU A 151 14.87 -15.69 14.21
CA LEU A 151 16.02 -15.60 13.32
C LEU A 151 16.58 -16.99 12.96
N GLU A 152 16.73 -17.88 13.94
CA GLU A 152 17.18 -19.26 13.74
C GLU A 152 16.30 -19.99 12.72
N ARG A 153 14.98 -19.86 12.82
CA ARG A 153 14.06 -20.43 11.83
C ARG A 153 14.27 -19.84 10.45
N VAL A 154 14.42 -18.52 10.35
CA VAL A 154 14.65 -17.85 9.07
C VAL A 154 15.95 -18.33 8.45
N VAL A 155 17.05 -18.40 9.21
CA VAL A 155 18.34 -18.90 8.72
C VAL A 155 18.24 -20.35 8.24
N ASN A 156 17.51 -21.20 8.95
CA ASN A 156 17.34 -22.61 8.58
C ASN A 156 16.45 -22.81 7.33
N GLU A 157 15.44 -21.96 7.13
CA GLU A 157 14.51 -22.05 6.00
C GLU A 157 15.02 -21.29 4.76
N CYS A 158 15.89 -20.29 4.94
CA CYS A 158 16.34 -19.42 3.87
C CYS A 158 17.36 -20.10 2.96
N PRO A 159 17.13 -20.14 1.63
CA PRO A 159 18.02 -20.84 0.70
C PRO A 159 19.30 -20.07 0.37
N TYR A 160 19.51 -18.90 0.95
CA TYR A 160 20.65 -18.02 0.70
C TYR A 160 21.16 -17.36 1.99
N THR A 161 22.41 -16.89 1.96
CA THR A 161 23.03 -16.19 3.10
C THR A 161 22.37 -14.84 3.34
N ILE A 162 22.14 -14.52 4.61
CA ILE A 162 21.62 -13.22 5.04
C ILE A 162 22.80 -12.38 5.53
N GLU A 163 23.10 -11.27 4.84
CA GLU A 163 24.21 -10.40 5.23
C GLU A 163 23.79 -9.39 6.28
N VAL A 164 22.61 -8.79 6.12
CA VAL A 164 22.13 -7.72 7.00
C VAL A 164 20.75 -8.06 7.54
N TRP A 165 20.60 -7.98 8.86
CA TRP A 165 19.30 -7.98 9.53
C TRP A 165 18.94 -6.56 9.96
N TYR A 166 17.86 -6.02 9.39
CA TYR A 166 17.44 -4.64 9.56
C TYR A 166 16.17 -4.51 10.41
N THR A 167 16.26 -3.91 11.60
CA THR A 167 15.14 -3.77 12.56
C THR A 167 15.00 -2.36 13.12
N ASP A 168 13.95 -2.13 13.90
CA ASP A 168 13.92 -0.99 14.82
C ASP A 168 14.86 -1.21 16.02
N ASN A 169 14.98 -0.20 16.89
CA ASN A 169 15.80 -0.25 18.10
C ASN A 169 15.05 -0.94 19.27
N GLY A 170 14.22 -1.94 18.98
CA GLY A 170 13.51 -2.72 19.98
C GLY A 170 14.47 -3.47 20.91
N ARG A 171 14.11 -3.59 22.20
CA ARG A 171 14.91 -4.30 23.22
C ARG A 171 15.04 -5.80 22.95
N GLU A 172 14.21 -6.35 22.08
CA GLU A 172 14.29 -7.71 21.59
C GLU A 172 15.41 -7.91 20.54
N PHE A 173 15.87 -6.82 19.91
CA PHE A 173 16.93 -6.82 18.91
C PHE A 173 18.22 -6.16 19.40
N GLN A 174 18.15 -5.31 20.42
CA GLN A 174 19.27 -4.53 20.92
C GLN A 174 19.51 -4.73 22.42
N GLY A 175 20.77 -5.01 22.79
CA GLY A 175 21.22 -5.14 24.17
C GLY A 175 22.75 -5.21 24.27
N ASN A 176 23.27 -5.92 25.27
CA ASN A 176 24.71 -6.20 25.38
C ASN A 176 25.08 -7.34 24.39
N PRO A 177 25.96 -7.11 23.40
CA PRO A 177 26.32 -8.11 22.39
C PRO A 177 26.80 -9.46 22.94
N GLU A 178 27.46 -9.48 24.10
CA GLU A 178 28.04 -10.70 24.68
C GLU A 178 26.99 -11.62 25.33
N THR A 179 25.91 -11.03 25.84
CA THR A 179 24.88 -11.74 26.61
C THR A 179 23.52 -11.77 25.93
N HIS A 180 23.31 -10.92 24.93
CA HIS A 180 22.04 -10.78 24.26
C HIS A 180 21.86 -11.88 23.21
N ALA A 181 20.95 -12.82 23.45
CA ALA A 181 20.75 -14.04 22.66
C ALA A 181 20.56 -13.78 21.16
N PHE A 182 19.78 -12.76 20.80
CA PHE A 182 19.60 -12.38 19.40
C PHE A 182 20.90 -11.87 18.77
N MET A 183 21.66 -11.05 19.49
CA MET A 183 22.88 -10.46 18.95
C MET A 183 23.99 -11.50 18.81
N LYS A 184 24.07 -12.42 19.76
CA LYS A 184 24.95 -13.57 19.72
C LYS A 184 24.66 -14.44 18.49
N LEU A 185 23.38 -14.77 18.25
CA LEU A 185 22.99 -15.58 17.10
C LEU A 185 23.30 -14.87 15.76
N CYS A 186 23.08 -13.55 15.66
CA CYS A 186 23.53 -12.78 14.50
C CYS A 186 25.04 -12.92 14.27
N SER A 187 25.85 -12.78 15.33
CA SER A 187 27.31 -12.91 15.25
C SER A 187 27.75 -14.31 14.82
N GLU A 188 27.16 -15.35 15.41
CA GLU A 188 27.42 -16.76 15.08
C GLU A 188 27.14 -17.08 13.61
N ASN A 189 26.11 -16.44 13.03
CA ASN A 189 25.73 -16.59 11.62
C ASN A 189 26.36 -15.54 10.68
N LYS A 190 27.28 -14.69 11.18
CA LYS A 190 27.93 -13.61 10.43
C LYS A 190 26.96 -12.61 9.80
N ILE A 191 25.85 -12.34 10.50
CA ILE A 191 24.80 -11.41 10.08
C ILE A 191 25.04 -10.06 10.74
N GLU A 192 25.26 -9.01 9.93
CA GLU A 192 25.36 -7.63 10.40
C GLU A 192 23.98 -7.13 10.85
N GLN A 193 23.88 -6.59 12.06
CA GLN A 193 22.66 -5.92 12.50
C GLN A 193 22.71 -4.44 12.11
N LYS A 194 21.66 -3.98 11.44
CA LYS A 194 21.46 -2.56 11.14
C LYS A 194 20.13 -2.09 11.72
N PHE A 195 20.12 -0.86 12.25
CA PHE A 195 18.96 -0.30 12.91
C PHE A 195 18.36 0.87 12.14
N THR A 196 17.05 1.06 12.31
CA THR A 196 16.40 2.31 11.93
C THR A 196 17.04 3.49 12.65
N ARG A 197 17.23 4.60 11.93
CA ARG A 197 17.66 5.85 12.56
C ARG A 197 16.58 6.31 13.54
N VAL A 198 17.01 6.75 14.72
CA VAL A 198 16.15 7.26 15.80
C VAL A 198 15.24 8.38 15.25
N LYS A 199 13.94 8.33 15.58
CA LYS A 199 12.91 9.29 15.14
C LYS A 199 12.64 9.35 13.62
N THR A 200 13.10 8.35 12.86
CA THR A 200 12.78 8.20 11.42
C THR A 200 12.20 6.82 11.10
N PRO A 201 10.94 6.54 11.50
CA PRO A 201 10.29 5.24 11.27
C PRO A 201 10.13 4.87 9.79
N ARG A 202 10.30 5.83 8.87
CA ARG A 202 10.11 5.63 7.43
C ARG A 202 11.05 4.60 6.80
N THR A 203 12.15 4.21 7.45
CA THR A 203 13.17 3.35 6.83
C THR A 203 12.83 1.86 6.90
N ASN A 204 12.01 1.39 7.86
CA ASN A 204 11.55 -0.01 7.91
C ASN A 204 10.23 -0.26 7.17
N GLY A 205 9.92 0.58 6.18
CA GLY A 205 8.61 0.57 5.51
C GLY A 205 8.27 -0.74 4.78
N LYS A 206 9.25 -1.60 4.49
CA LYS A 206 9.05 -2.92 3.86
C LYS A 206 8.41 -3.90 4.85
N ALA A 207 8.97 -4.04 6.06
CA ALA A 207 8.40 -4.85 7.13
C ALA A 207 7.01 -4.33 7.56
N GLU A 208 6.88 -3.02 7.78
CA GLU A 208 5.59 -2.41 8.12
C GLU A 208 4.51 -2.66 7.03
N ARG A 209 4.91 -2.59 5.75
CA ARG A 209 3.99 -2.83 4.64
C ARG A 209 3.53 -4.27 4.59
N VAL A 210 4.40 -5.24 4.85
CA VAL A 210 4.02 -6.65 4.86
C VAL A 210 3.17 -6.99 6.07
N ILE A 211 3.45 -6.45 7.26
CA ILE A 211 2.57 -6.55 8.43
C ILE A 211 1.16 -6.06 8.09
N ARG A 212 1.05 -4.89 7.46
CA ARG A 212 -0.25 -4.37 7.03
C ARG A 212 -0.96 -5.32 6.06
N THR A 213 -0.22 -5.94 5.16
CA THR A 213 -0.75 -6.90 4.17
C THR A 213 -1.27 -8.16 4.88
N ILE A 214 -0.49 -8.74 5.78
CA ILE A 214 -0.88 -9.89 6.62
C ILE A 214 -2.15 -9.56 7.41
N MET A 215 -2.20 -8.40 8.07
CA MET A 215 -3.37 -8.01 8.85
C MET A 215 -4.63 -7.81 7.99
N GLN A 216 -4.48 -7.29 6.78
CA GLN A 216 -5.61 -7.02 5.88
C GLN A 216 -6.15 -8.26 5.17
N MET A 217 -5.24 -9.13 4.71
CA MET A 217 -5.59 -10.26 3.85
C MET A 217 -5.80 -11.56 4.62
N TRP A 218 -5.08 -11.75 5.74
CA TRP A 218 -5.20 -12.95 6.56
C TRP A 218 -6.00 -12.67 7.83
N HIS A 219 -5.48 -11.83 8.74
CA HIS A 219 -6.08 -11.69 10.07
C HIS A 219 -7.53 -11.18 10.03
N ARG A 220 -7.85 -10.24 9.14
CA ARG A 220 -9.22 -9.69 9.02
C ARG A 220 -10.19 -10.59 8.26
N LYS A 221 -9.70 -11.59 7.53
CA LYS A 221 -10.51 -12.44 6.64
C LYS A 221 -10.72 -13.84 7.19
N THR A 222 -9.90 -14.27 8.15
CA THR A 222 -9.96 -15.59 8.74
C THR A 222 -10.56 -15.55 10.15
N ILE A 223 -11.48 -16.47 10.44
CA ILE A 223 -11.98 -16.71 11.80
C ILE A 223 -11.11 -17.80 12.43
N PHE A 224 -10.40 -17.47 13.50
CA PHE A 224 -9.50 -18.41 14.16
C PHE A 224 -10.23 -19.18 15.27
N LYS A 225 -10.23 -20.52 15.18
CA LYS A 225 -10.82 -21.42 16.18
C LYS A 225 -9.95 -21.56 17.44
N SER A 226 -8.63 -21.47 17.28
CA SER A 226 -7.65 -21.59 18.37
C SER A 226 -6.32 -20.95 17.97
N ARG A 227 -5.39 -20.77 18.94
CA ARG A 227 -4.02 -20.30 18.65
C ARG A 227 -3.26 -21.24 17.72
N VAL A 228 -3.48 -22.56 17.85
CA VAL A 228 -2.90 -23.56 16.95
C VAL A 228 -3.43 -23.39 15.53
N HIS A 229 -4.76 -23.25 15.38
CA HIS A 229 -5.37 -22.99 14.08
C HIS A 229 -4.86 -21.67 13.46
N ARG A 230 -4.69 -20.61 14.27
CA ARG A 230 -4.09 -19.35 13.81
C ARG A 230 -2.68 -19.55 13.24
N LYS A 231 -1.83 -20.34 13.91
CA LYS A 231 -0.47 -20.63 13.42
C LYS A 231 -0.49 -21.41 12.10
N GLN A 232 -1.35 -22.42 11.98
CA GLN A 232 -1.51 -23.19 10.74
C GLN A 232 -1.98 -22.31 9.57
N GLU A 233 -2.96 -21.43 9.82
CA GLU A 233 -3.45 -20.50 8.82
C GLU A 233 -2.40 -19.46 8.41
N LEU A 234 -1.50 -19.05 9.32
CA LEU A 234 -0.38 -18.18 8.96
C LEU A 234 0.57 -18.88 7.99
N ILE A 235 0.92 -20.13 8.23
CA ILE A 235 1.79 -20.91 7.33
C ILE A 235 1.18 -20.98 5.93
N ARG A 236 -0.12 -21.28 5.82
CA ARG A 236 -0.86 -21.28 4.56
C ARG A 236 -0.80 -19.92 3.86
N PHE A 237 -0.96 -18.84 4.62
CA PHE A 237 -0.88 -17.48 4.07
C PHE A 237 0.53 -17.14 3.56
N VAL A 238 1.58 -17.50 4.30
CA VAL A 238 2.98 -17.27 3.89
C VAL A 238 3.28 -18.02 2.60
N ASN A 239 2.86 -19.29 2.49
CA ASN A 239 2.98 -20.06 1.25
C ASN A 239 2.29 -19.36 0.09
N TYR A 240 1.01 -18.99 0.24
CA TYR A 240 0.27 -18.23 -0.77
C TYR A 240 0.97 -16.90 -1.15
N TYR A 241 1.51 -16.18 -0.18
CA TYR A 241 2.20 -14.92 -0.40
C TYR A 241 3.47 -15.11 -1.24
N ASN A 242 4.24 -16.17 -0.97
CA ASN A 242 5.52 -16.46 -1.61
C ASN A 242 5.37 -17.16 -2.98
N THR A 243 4.32 -17.95 -3.20
CA THR A 243 4.19 -18.79 -4.42
C THR A 243 3.07 -18.40 -5.37
N VAL A 244 2.05 -17.66 -4.92
CA VAL A 244 0.86 -17.38 -5.75
C VAL A 244 0.62 -15.88 -5.92
N LYS A 245 0.89 -15.07 -4.88
CA LYS A 245 0.51 -13.67 -4.88
C LYS A 245 1.53 -12.80 -5.64
N PRO A 246 1.17 -12.12 -6.74
CA PRO A 246 2.07 -11.20 -7.43
C PRO A 246 2.29 -9.89 -6.63
N HIS A 247 3.49 -9.31 -6.75
CA HIS A 247 3.86 -8.06 -6.05
C HIS A 247 4.40 -6.98 -6.98
N LYS A 248 3.75 -5.81 -6.95
CA LYS A 248 4.16 -4.63 -7.73
C LYS A 248 5.59 -4.14 -7.43
N GLY A 249 6.12 -4.46 -6.26
CA GLY A 249 7.48 -4.07 -5.86
C GLY A 249 8.59 -4.87 -6.54
N ILE A 250 8.24 -5.95 -7.23
CA ILE A 250 9.13 -6.86 -7.96
C ILE A 250 8.53 -7.21 -9.34
N ASN A 251 8.07 -6.19 -10.07
CA ASN A 251 7.54 -6.33 -11.43
C ASN A 251 6.35 -7.30 -11.59
N ASN A 252 5.49 -7.41 -10.56
CA ASN A 252 4.36 -8.33 -10.51
C ASN A 252 4.72 -9.82 -10.50
N LEU A 253 5.97 -10.16 -10.22
CA LEU A 253 6.36 -11.53 -9.90
C LEU A 253 5.92 -11.90 -8.48
N THR A 254 5.78 -13.19 -8.22
CA THR A 254 5.82 -13.76 -6.88
C THR A 254 7.26 -13.75 -6.34
N PRO A 255 7.45 -13.80 -5.01
CA PRO A 255 8.80 -13.85 -4.45
C PRO A 255 9.62 -15.04 -4.96
N ILE A 256 9.00 -16.22 -5.06
CA ILE A 256 9.68 -17.42 -5.54
C ILE A 256 10.05 -17.29 -7.03
N GLU A 257 9.17 -16.78 -7.89
CA GLU A 257 9.54 -16.51 -9.30
C GLU A 257 10.71 -15.52 -9.40
N LYS A 258 10.74 -14.50 -8.53
CA LYS A 258 11.85 -13.53 -8.49
C LYS A 258 13.16 -14.20 -8.07
N LEU A 259 13.14 -15.10 -7.09
CA LEU A 259 14.31 -15.88 -6.68
C LEU A 259 14.78 -16.84 -7.78
N ILE A 260 13.86 -17.57 -8.40
CA ILE A 260 14.17 -18.48 -9.51
C ILE A 260 14.84 -17.71 -10.66
N SER A 261 14.29 -16.55 -11.04
CA SER A 261 14.88 -15.72 -12.10
C SER A 261 16.29 -15.22 -11.79
N TYR A 262 16.65 -15.12 -10.51
CA TYR A 262 17.97 -14.67 -10.07
C TYR A 262 18.98 -15.82 -10.00
N PHE A 263 18.59 -16.95 -9.42
CA PHE A 263 19.48 -18.11 -9.26
C PHE A 263 19.65 -18.92 -10.55
N TYR A 264 18.66 -18.89 -11.44
CA TYR A 264 18.64 -19.66 -12.68
C TYR A 264 18.28 -18.76 -13.87
N PRO A 265 19.16 -17.81 -14.25
CA PRO A 265 18.91 -16.98 -15.43
C PRO A 265 18.88 -17.85 -16.70
N LEU A 266 17.94 -17.55 -17.61
CA LEU A 266 17.73 -18.32 -18.85
C LEU A 266 18.87 -18.17 -19.87
N GLU A 267 19.71 -17.15 -19.72
CA GLU A 267 20.87 -16.89 -20.57
C GLU A 267 22.08 -16.66 -19.62
N LEU A 268 23.14 -17.46 -19.79
CA LEU A 268 24.44 -17.31 -19.14
C LEU A 268 25.43 -16.68 -20.10
#